data_AF-W1YI20-F1
#
_entry.id   AF-W1YI20-F1
#
_cell.length_a   1.000
_cell.length_b   1.000
_cell.length_c   1.000
_cell.angle_alpha   90.00
_cell.angle_beta   90.00
_cell.angle_gamma   90.00
#
_symmetry.space_group_name_H-M   'P 1'
#
loop_
_entity.id
_entity.type
_entity.pdbx_description
1 polymer ?
#
loop_
_entity_poly.entity_id
_entity_poly.type
_entity_poly.pdbx_seq_one_letter_code
_entity_poly.pdbx_strand_id
1 'polypeptide(L)'
;RLAFEDGFYERIKQSAGYMPASLLKKIEGRRAIWIHAASVGEIVATSPLVKEVKKEFPEAVVVVSVVTATGHAMAHRIIPEAEGIIFFPLDLPYLTRKILHIIK
;
A
#
# COMPACT_ATOMS: atom_id res chain seq x y z
N ARG A 1 5.89 23.83 9.84
CA ARG A 1 5.35 22.86 10.82
C ARG A 1 4.98 21.51 10.20
N LEU A 2 4.69 21.38 8.90
CA LEU A 2 4.34 20.11 8.22
C LEU A 2 5.53 19.20 7.84
N ALA A 3 6.76 19.72 7.78
CA ALA A 3 7.94 18.99 7.30
C ALA A 3 8.62 18.09 8.36
N PHE A 4 8.06 17.98 9.57
CA PHE A 4 8.69 17.31 10.71
C PHE A 4 7.85 16.17 11.31
N GLU A 5 6.79 15.72 10.62
CA GLU A 5 6.10 14.50 11.03
C GLU A 5 6.91 13.27 10.61
N ASP A 6 7.10 12.33 11.55
CA ASP A 6 7.70 11.04 11.26
C ASP A 6 6.96 10.37 10.10
N GLY A 7 7.70 9.96 9.06
CA GLY A 7 7.13 9.38 7.85
C GLY A 7 6.72 10.37 6.76
N PHE A 8 6.87 11.69 6.94
CA PHE A 8 6.61 12.69 5.88
C PHE A 8 7.43 12.43 4.62
N TYR A 9 8.74 12.20 4.77
CA TYR A 9 9.63 11.90 3.63
C TYR A 9 9.26 10.60 2.93
N GLU A 10 8.86 9.59 3.69
CA GLU A 10 8.46 8.29 3.15
C GLU A 10 7.16 8.43 2.35
N ARG A 11 6.20 9.21 2.85
CA ARG A 11 4.99 9.57 2.11
C ARG A 11 5.32 10.26 0.80
N ILE A 12 6.20 11.26 0.79
CA ILE A 12 6.58 11.96 -0.45
C ILE A 12 7.25 11.01 -1.45
N LYS A 13 8.16 10.13 -0.99
CA LYS A 13 8.80 9.13 -1.83
C LYS A 13 7.78 8.18 -2.46
N GLN A 14 6.89 7.63 -1.65
CA GLN A 14 5.84 6.70 -2.11
C GLN A 14 4.83 7.39 -3.03
N SER A 15 4.44 8.62 -2.72
CA SER A 15 3.60 9.46 -3.57
C SER A 15 4.29 9.80 -4.91
N ALA A 16 5.62 9.90 -4.95
CA ALA A 16 6.41 10.02 -6.18
C ALA A 16 6.69 8.66 -6.87
N GLY A 17 6.03 7.59 -6.44
CA GLY A 17 6.12 6.25 -7.03
C GLY A 17 7.40 5.49 -6.67
N TYR A 18 8.08 5.84 -5.59
CA TYR A 18 9.19 5.04 -5.05
C TYR A 18 8.67 4.10 -3.97
N MET A 19 8.76 2.80 -4.22
CA MET A 19 8.28 1.77 -3.31
C MET A 19 9.43 1.23 -2.44
N PRO A 20 9.15 0.75 -1.22
CA PRO A 20 10.16 0.12 -0.37
C PRO A 20 10.84 -1.05 -1.09
N ALA A 21 12.17 -1.12 -1.05
CA ALA A 21 12.93 -2.20 -1.70
C ALA A 21 12.53 -3.59 -1.17
N SER A 22 12.18 -3.67 0.12
CA SER A 22 11.65 -4.89 0.74
C SER A 22 10.34 -5.34 0.10
N LEU A 23 9.46 -4.42 -0.26
CA LEU A 23 8.21 -4.72 -0.96
C LEU A 23 8.47 -5.19 -2.39
N LEU A 24 9.34 -4.50 -3.12
CA LEU A 24 9.73 -4.90 -4.49
C LEU A 24 10.27 -6.33 -4.52
N LYS A 25 11.15 -6.68 -3.57
CA LYS A 25 11.70 -8.03 -3.43
C LYS A 25 10.63 -9.08 -3.11
N LYS A 26 9.60 -8.74 -2.32
CA LYS A 26 8.49 -9.67 -2.07
C LYS A 26 7.67 -9.93 -3.32
N ILE A 27 7.42 -8.88 -4.12
CA ILE A 27 6.64 -8.96 -5.37
C ILE A 27 7.41 -9.70 -6.47
N GLU A 28 8.74 -9.63 -6.47
CA GLU A 28 9.57 -10.29 -7.48
C GLU A 28 9.25 -11.80 -7.60
N GLY A 29 8.84 -12.22 -8.80
CA GLY A 29 8.49 -13.61 -9.09
C GLY A 29 7.17 -14.11 -8.47
N ARG A 30 6.40 -13.23 -7.82
CA ARG A 30 5.10 -13.56 -7.21
C ARG A 30 3.99 -12.69 -7.80
N ARG A 31 2.77 -13.23 -7.83
CA ARG A 31 1.57 -12.45 -8.16
C ARG A 31 1.34 -11.41 -7.08
N ALA A 32 0.99 -10.19 -7.46
CA ALA A 32 0.65 -9.13 -6.52
C ALA A 32 -0.82 -8.72 -6.66
N ILE A 33 -1.50 -8.55 -5.53
CA ILE A 33 -2.88 -8.05 -5.47
C ILE A 33 -2.83 -6.68 -4.80
N TRP A 34 -3.27 -5.66 -5.52
CA TRP A 34 -3.30 -4.29 -5.02
C TRP A 34 -4.70 -3.89 -4.62
N ILE A 35 -4.84 -3.42 -3.38
CA ILE A 35 -6.08 -2.92 -2.82
C ILE A 35 -5.87 -1.46 -2.42
N HIS A 36 -6.81 -0.59 -2.81
CA HIS A 36 -6.77 0.82 -2.47
C HIS A 36 -7.93 1.18 -1.55
N ALA A 37 -7.62 1.91 -0.47
CA ALA A 37 -8.59 2.46 0.47
C ALA A 37 -8.12 3.86 0.86
N ALA A 38 -8.82 4.91 0.43
CA ALA A 38 -8.33 6.27 0.51
C ALA A 38 -8.31 6.84 1.95
N SER A 39 -9.21 6.35 2.79
CA SER A 39 -9.52 6.89 4.13
C SER A 39 -9.44 5.83 5.24
N VAL A 40 -9.52 6.28 6.50
CA VAL A 40 -9.60 5.38 7.66
C VAL A 40 -10.84 4.48 7.61
N GLY A 41 -12.00 5.04 7.23
CA GLY A 41 -13.25 4.27 7.16
C GLY A 41 -13.17 3.14 6.14
N GLU A 42 -12.56 3.40 4.98
CA GLU A 42 -12.34 2.37 3.96
C GLU A 42 -11.30 1.33 4.41
N ILE A 43 -10.22 1.74 5.08
CA ILE A 43 -9.25 0.78 5.64
C ILE A 43 -9.93 -0.18 6.62
N VAL A 44 -10.81 0.32 7.48
CA VAL A 44 -11.61 -0.51 8.40
C VAL A 44 -12.54 -1.45 7.63
N ALA A 45 -13.24 -0.94 6.61
CA ALA A 45 -14.15 -1.76 5.79
C ALA A 45 -13.41 -2.82 4.96
N THR A 46 -12.18 -2.53 4.52
CA THR A 46 -11.38 -3.38 3.63
C THR A 46 -10.50 -4.38 4.38
N SER A 47 -10.18 -4.16 5.66
CA SER A 47 -9.43 -5.13 6.49
C SER A 47 -9.92 -6.59 6.38
N PRO A 48 -11.23 -6.91 6.54
CA PRO A 48 -11.71 -8.29 6.39
C PRO A 48 -11.55 -8.83 4.96
N LEU A 49 -11.66 -7.97 3.94
CA LEU A 49 -11.43 -8.36 2.54
C LEU A 49 -9.98 -8.77 2.31
N VAL A 50 -9.01 -8.02 2.86
CA VAL A 50 -7.58 -8.35 2.73
C VAL A 50 -7.30 -9.72 3.35
N LYS A 51 -7.90 -10.01 4.50
CA LYS A 51 -7.76 -11.31 5.17
C LYS A 51 -8.27 -12.47 4.32
N GLU A 52 -9.47 -12.35 3.74
CA GLU A 52 -10.02 -13.42 2.87
C GLU A 52 -9.22 -13.54 1.56
N VAL A 53 -8.78 -12.43 0.95
CA VAL A 53 -7.90 -12.46 -0.22
C VAL A 53 -6.60 -13.20 0.08
N LYS A 54 -5.99 -12.95 1.24
CA LYS A 54 -4.74 -13.65 1.60
C LYS A 54 -4.96 -15.13 1.88
N LYS A 55 -6.14 -15.51 2.39
CA LYS A 55 -6.52 -16.91 2.62
C LYS A 55 -6.77 -17.65 1.30
N GLU A 56 -7.41 -17.00 0.33
CA GLU A 56 -7.67 -17.59 -1.00
C GLU A 56 -6.40 -17.64 -1.87
N PHE A 57 -5.54 -16.62 -1.77
CA PHE A 57 -4.29 -16.51 -2.52
C PHE A 57 -3.08 -16.42 -1.56
N PRO A 58 -2.73 -17.51 -0.85
CA PRO A 58 -1.66 -17.50 0.16
C PRO A 58 -0.29 -17.11 -0.41
N GLU A 59 -0.04 -17.48 -1.67
CA GLU A 59 1.22 -17.17 -2.37
C GLU A 59 1.26 -15.76 -2.95
N ALA A 60 0.12 -15.07 -3.09
CA ALA A 60 0.10 -13.72 -3.64
C ALA A 60 0.57 -12.69 -2.60
N VAL A 61 1.26 -11.66 -3.08
CA VAL A 61 1.66 -10.50 -2.28
C VAL A 61 0.51 -9.52 -2.25
N VAL A 62 -0.08 -9.29 -1.08
CA VAL A 62 -1.13 -8.28 -0.93
C VAL A 62 -0.52 -6.93 -0.56
N VAL A 63 -0.81 -5.92 -1.37
CA VAL A 63 -0.37 -4.53 -1.18
C VAL A 63 -1.59 -3.67 -0.93
N VAL A 64 -1.59 -2.92 0.16
CA VAL A 64 -2.63 -1.94 0.48
C VAL A 64 -2.08 -0.53 0.30
N SER A 65 -2.81 0.32 -0.40
CA SER A 65 -2.48 1.74 -0.52
C SER A 65 -3.53 2.64 0.12
N VAL A 66 -3.08 3.76 0.66
CA VAL A 66 -3.93 4.75 1.36
C VAL A 66 -3.42 6.16 1.14
N VAL A 67 -4.32 7.15 1.21
CA VAL A 67 -3.96 8.56 0.96
C VAL A 67 -3.60 9.28 2.26
N THR A 68 -4.36 9.01 3.33
CA THR A 68 -4.26 9.72 4.61
C THR A 68 -3.22 9.09 5.55
N ALA A 69 -2.49 9.92 6.29
CA ALA A 69 -1.51 9.44 7.29
C ALA A 69 -2.17 8.64 8.42
N THR A 70 -3.36 9.04 8.85
CA THR A 70 -4.17 8.31 9.84
C THR A 70 -4.63 6.96 9.30
N GLY A 71 -5.04 6.90 8.03
CA GLY A 71 -5.38 5.65 7.35
C GLY A 71 -4.18 4.71 7.23
N HIS A 72 -2.99 5.24 6.93
CA HIS A 72 -1.73 4.48 6.89
C HIS A 72 -1.38 3.87 8.24
N ALA A 73 -1.41 4.68 9.31
CA ALA A 73 -1.20 4.19 10.66
C ALA A 73 -2.25 3.16 11.09
N MET A 74 -3.51 3.34 10.68
CA MET A 74 -4.57 2.37 10.96
C MET A 74 -4.35 1.05 10.21
N ALA A 75 -3.99 1.11 8.92
CA ALA A 75 -3.75 -0.07 8.10
C ALA A 75 -2.67 -0.96 8.70
N HIS A 76 -1.55 -0.38 9.16
CA HIS A 76 -0.46 -1.10 9.85
C HIS A 76 -0.92 -1.81 11.12
N ARG A 77 -1.98 -1.32 11.78
CA ARG A 77 -2.52 -1.91 13.01
C ARG A 77 -3.51 -3.03 12.74
N ILE A 78 -4.35 -2.91 11.72
CA ILE A 78 -5.53 -3.78 11.54
C ILE A 78 -5.45 -4.70 10.31
N ILE A 79 -4.40 -4.59 9.50
CA ILE A 79 -4.19 -5.42 8.31
C ILE A 79 -2.81 -6.09 8.36
N PRO A 80 -2.54 -6.96 9.36
CA PRO A 80 -1.25 -7.65 9.47
C PRO A 80 -0.97 -8.63 8.30
N GLU A 81 -2.00 -9.04 7.57
CA GLU A 81 -1.91 -9.92 6.40
C GLU A 81 -1.34 -9.21 5.16
N ALA A 82 -1.40 -7.87 5.11
CA ALA A 82 -0.82 -7.11 4.01
C ALA A 82 0.71 -7.15 4.08
N GLU A 83 1.34 -7.59 3.00
CA GLU A 83 2.80 -7.67 2.89
C GLU A 83 3.44 -6.31 2.58
N GLY A 84 2.64 -5.35 2.12
CA GLY A 84 3.02 -3.96 1.92
C GLY A 84 1.86 -2.99 2.20
N ILE A 85 2.15 -1.94 2.97
CA ILE A 85 1.22 -0.83 3.24
C ILE A 85 1.91 0.46 2.83
N ILE A 86 1.43 1.07 1.76
CA ILE A 86 2.06 2.20 1.09
C ILE A 86 1.11 3.40 1.02
N PHE A 87 1.67 4.58 0.84
CA PHE A 87 0.90 5.72 0.38
C PHE A 87 0.56 5.56 -1.10
N PHE A 88 -0.65 5.95 -1.46
CA PHE A 88 -1.07 6.00 -2.87
C PHE A 88 -0.14 6.96 -3.65
N PRO A 89 0.31 6.59 -4.87
CA PRO A 89 1.03 7.52 -5.73
C PRO A 89 0.18 8.77 -5.99
N LEU A 90 0.79 9.91 -6.30
CA LEU A 90 0.02 11.02 -6.85
C LEU A 90 -0.73 10.53 -8.10
N ASP A 91 -1.98 10.97 -8.25
CA ASP A 91 -2.85 10.58 -9.37
C ASP A 91 -2.43 11.28 -10.67
N LEU A 92 -1.20 10.98 -11.08
CA LEU A 92 -0.56 11.39 -12.31
C LEU A 92 -0.36 10.13 -13.14
N PRO A 93 -0.79 10.11 -14.41
CA PRO A 93 -0.77 8.90 -15.22
C PRO A 93 0.58 8.19 -15.27
N TYR A 94 1.70 8.92 -15.22
CA TYR A 94 3.05 8.36 -15.18
C TYR A 94 3.34 7.58 -13.87
N LEU A 95 2.94 8.13 -12.73
CA LEU A 95 3.23 7.54 -11.41
C LEU A 95 2.32 6.34 -11.13
N THR A 96 1.04 6.46 -11.45
CA THR A 96 0.09 5.33 -11.35
C THR A 96 0.54 4.19 -12.26
N ARG A 97 0.95 4.49 -13.52
CA ARG A 97 1.51 3.47 -14.41
C ARG A 97 2.75 2.82 -13.81
N LYS A 98 3.66 3.56 -13.18
CA LYS A 98 4.87 2.99 -12.56
C LYS A 98 4.51 1.91 -11.53
N ILE A 99 3.48 2.14 -10.70
CA ILE A 99 3.00 1.15 -9.73
C ILE A 99 2.33 -0.05 -10.40
N LEU A 100 1.52 0.19 -11.43
CA LEU A 100 0.89 -0.90 -12.20
C LEU A 100 1.91 -1.81 -12.91
N HIS A 101 3.12 -1.33 -13.24
CA HIS A 101 4.18 -2.19 -13.78
C HIS A 101 4.88 -3.03 -12.70
N ILE A 102 4.88 -2.54 -11.46
CA ILE A 102 5.44 -3.25 -10.31
C ILE A 102 4.49 -4.38 -9.89
N ILE A 103 3.20 -4.09 -9.82
CA ILE A 103 2.15 -5.02 -9.37
C ILE A 103 1.63 -5.80 -10.58
N LYS A 104 2.06 -7.07 -10.71
CA LYS A 104 1.70 -7.98 -11.80
C LYS A 104 0.75 -9.09 -11.36
#